data_AF-F8GXS4-F1
#
_entry.id   AF-F8GXS4-F1
#
_cell.length_a   1.000
_cell.length_b   1.000
_cell.length_c   1.000
_cell.angle_alpha   90.00
_cell.angle_beta   90.00
_cell.angle_gamma   90.00
#
_symmetry.space_group_name_H-M   'P 1'
#
loop_
_entity.id
_entity.type
_entity.pdbx_description
1 polymer ?
#
loop_
_entity_poly.entity_id
_entity_poly.type
_entity_poly.pdbx_seq_one_letter_code
_entity_poly.pdbx_strand_id
1 'polypeptide(L)'
;MTIDGSPANLAALHDINAEREAPTVIRRSKYLNNIVEQEHRAIKRLTRPMLGFKDFRCARILLGGIELMHMIAKGQMKCPDGSATSAAEQFYSLAA
;
A
#
# COMPACT_ATOMS: atom_id res chain seq x y z
N MET A 1 -0.40 7.96 -13.41
CA MET A 1 -0.60 8.11 -11.96
C MET A 1 -2.06 8.48 -11.68
N THR A 2 -2.68 7.83 -10.70
CA THR A 2 -4.04 8.19 -10.24
C THR A 2 -3.90 9.19 -9.10
N ILE A 3 -4.69 10.26 -9.13
CA ILE A 3 -4.73 11.26 -8.07
C ILE A 3 -6.12 11.38 -7.48
N ASP A 4 -6.17 11.81 -6.21
CA ASP A 4 -7.40 12.31 -5.60
C ASP A 4 -7.90 13.54 -6.37
N GLY A 5 -9.16 13.92 -6.18
CA GLY A 5 -9.77 15.05 -6.89
C GLY A 5 -9.15 16.42 -6.56
N SER A 6 -8.01 16.46 -5.87
CA SER A 6 -7.32 17.66 -5.40
C SER A 6 -6.83 18.53 -6.57
N PRO A 7 -7.31 19.79 -6.66
CA PRO A 7 -6.85 20.73 -7.68
C PRO A 7 -5.36 21.08 -7.55
N ALA A 8 -4.85 21.16 -6.31
CA ALA A 8 -3.44 21.48 -6.03
C ALA A 8 -2.51 20.37 -6.52
N ASN A 9 -2.88 19.10 -6.28
CA ASN A 9 -2.09 17.95 -6.73
C ASN A 9 -2.08 17.87 -8.27
N LEU A 10 -3.20 18.20 -8.91
CA LEU A 10 -3.27 18.25 -10.37
C LEU A 10 -2.36 19.32 -10.95
N ALA A 11 -2.37 20.54 -10.40
CA ALA A 11 -1.51 21.64 -10.84
C ALA A 11 -0.03 21.28 -10.72
N ALA A 12 0.39 20.81 -9.54
CA ALA A 12 1.77 20.40 -9.29
C ALA A 12 2.24 19.30 -10.26
N LEU A 13 1.36 18.38 -10.66
CA LEU A 13 1.70 17.33 -11.61
C LEU A 13 1.75 17.79 -13.05
N HIS A 14 0.99 18.82 -13.41
CA HIS A 14 1.15 19.47 -14.70
C HIS A 14 2.50 20.17 -14.79
N ASP A 15 2.92 20.87 -13.73
CA ASP A 15 4.22 21.52 -13.67
C ASP A 15 5.35 20.48 -13.78
N ILE A 16 5.28 19.39 -13.01
CA ILE A 16 6.26 18.29 -13.08
C ILE A 16 6.29 17.64 -14.47
N ASN A 17 5.13 17.46 -15.11
CA ASN A 17 5.08 16.87 -16.44
C ASN A 17 5.63 17.81 -17.53
N ALA A 18 5.58 19.13 -17.32
CA ALA A 18 6.14 20.10 -18.25
C ALA A 18 7.68 20.02 -18.31
N GLU A 19 8.32 19.62 -17.22
CA GLU A 19 9.78 19.46 -17.12
C GLU A 19 10.28 18.07 -17.57
N ARG A 20 9.37 17.11 -17.82
CA ARG A 20 9.72 15.72 -18.14
C ARG A 20 9.73 15.47 -19.65
N GLU A 21 10.80 14.83 -20.12
CA GLU A 21 10.86 14.29 -21.50
C GLU A 21 9.77 13.25 -21.77
N ALA A 22 9.39 12.47 -20.75
CA ALA A 22 8.31 11.49 -20.81
C ALA A 22 7.21 11.82 -19.77
N PRO A 23 6.16 12.56 -20.17
CA PRO A 23 5.08 12.93 -19.27
C PRO A 23 4.28 11.70 -18.81
N THR A 24 3.89 11.70 -17.54
CA THR A 24 3.08 10.61 -16.98
C THR A 24 1.60 10.90 -17.15
N VAL A 25 0.81 9.93 -17.63
CA VAL A 25 -0.64 10.09 -17.76
C VAL A 25 -1.28 10.27 -16.38
N ILE A 26 -1.92 11.42 -16.15
CA ILE A 26 -2.64 11.74 -14.91
C ILE A 26 -4.10 11.29 -15.06
N ARG A 27 -4.61 10.49 -14.11
CA ARG A 27 -5.99 10.00 -14.10
C ARG A 27 -6.69 10.47 -12.83
N ARG A 28 -7.91 11.00 -12.96
CA ARG A 28 -8.81 11.32 -11.85
C ARG A 28 -9.96 10.31 -11.85
N SER A 29 -9.76 9.17 -11.19
CA SER A 29 -10.78 8.13 -11.08
C SER A 29 -11.12 7.89 -9.61
N LYS A 30 -12.32 8.31 -9.20
CA LYS A 30 -12.84 8.10 -7.85
C LYS A 30 -12.85 6.62 -7.47
N TYR A 31 -13.20 5.75 -8.42
CA TYR A 31 -13.22 4.31 -8.19
C TYR A 31 -11.83 3.74 -7.89
N LEU A 32 -10.82 4.11 -8.68
CA LEU A 32 -9.45 3.65 -8.43
C LEU A 32 -8.89 4.20 -7.12
N ASN A 33 -9.25 5.44 -6.76
CA ASN A 33 -8.87 6.02 -5.46
C ASN A 33 -9.49 5.24 -4.30
N ASN A 34 -10.77 4.85 -4.41
CA ASN A 34 -11.42 4.07 -3.37
C ASN A 34 -10.73 2.73 -3.11
N ILE A 35 -10.20 2.06 -4.15
CA ILE A 35 -9.45 0.81 -4.00
C ILE A 35 -8.18 1.04 -3.17
N VAL A 36 -7.38 2.05 -3.55
CA VAL A 36 -6.13 2.38 -2.84
C VAL A 36 -6.42 2.82 -1.41
N GLU A 37 -7.42 3.67 -1.20
CA GLU A 37 -7.81 4.12 0.14
C GLU A 37 -8.31 2.97 1.02
N GLN A 38 -9.00 1.98 0.42
CA GLN A 38 -9.46 0.79 1.13
C GLN A 38 -8.29 -0.09 1.56
N GLU A 39 -7.25 -0.25 0.73
CA GLU A 39 -6.05 -1.00 1.10
C GLU A 39 -5.31 -0.36 2.29
N HIS A 40 -5.22 0.97 2.32
CA HIS A 40 -4.58 1.69 3.42
C HIS A 40 -5.40 1.69 4.72
N ARG A 41 -6.67 1.26 4.68
CA ARG A 41 -7.58 1.35 5.83
C ARG A 41 -7.13 0.46 6.99
N ALA A 42 -6.56 -0.72 6.70
CA ALA A 42 -6.03 -1.62 7.72
C ALA A 42 -4.81 -1.00 8.43
N ILE A 43 -3.86 -0.49 7.64
CA ILE A 43 -2.68 0.21 8.15
C ILE A 43 -3.11 1.39 9.03
N LYS A 44 -3.96 2.29 8.52
CA LYS A 44 -4.44 3.46 9.26
C LYS A 44 -5.20 3.10 10.55
N ARG A 45 -5.93 1.98 10.57
CA ARG A 45 -6.63 1.51 11.79
C ARG A 45 -5.64 1.09 12.87
N LEU A 46 -4.58 0.38 12.49
CA LEU A 46 -3.55 -0.09 13.43
C LEU A 46 -2.64 1.05 13.89
N THR A 47 -2.29 1.98 13.01
CA THR A 47 -1.37 3.08 13.33
C THR A 47 -2.03 4.26 14.02
N ARG A 48 -3.34 4.50 13.85
CA ARG A 48 -4.08 5.60 14.50
C ARG A 48 -3.94 5.68 16.03
N PRO A 49 -4.02 4.57 16.80
CA PRO A 49 -3.82 4.62 18.24
C PRO A 49 -2.34 4.75 18.65
N MET A 50 -1.40 4.66 17.71
CA MET A 50 0.02 4.83 17.98
C MET A 50 0.35 6.34 18.00
N LEU A 51 1.21 6.79 18.92
CA LEU A 51 1.75 8.16 19.00
C LEU A 51 2.76 8.48 17.85
N GLY A 52 2.58 7.84 16.69
CA GLY A 52 3.55 7.81 15.60
C GLY A 52 4.69 6.82 15.83
N PHE A 53 5.56 6.73 14.83
CA PHE A 53 6.77 5.89 14.89
C PHE A 53 7.94 6.74 15.38
N LYS A 54 8.73 6.20 16.32
CA LYS A 54 9.91 6.90 16.88
C LYS A 54 11.05 7.06 15.88
N ASP A 55 11.19 6.13 14.95
CA ASP A 55 12.20 6.18 13.90
C ASP A 55 11.71 5.51 12.60
N PHE A 56 12.35 5.86 11.48
CA PHE A 56 11.99 5.33 10.15
C PHE A 56 12.26 3.84 9.99
N ARG A 57 13.26 3.27 10.67
CA ARG A 57 13.58 1.84 10.59
C ARG A 57 12.45 1.02 11.23
N CYS A 58 12.01 1.42 12.41
CA CYS A 58 10.87 0.89 13.13
C CYS A 58 9.59 1.02 12.30
N ALA A 59 9.33 2.21 11.73
CA ALA A 59 8.18 2.43 10.86
C ALA A 59 8.17 1.44 9.69
N ARG A 60 9.30 1.28 8.99
CA ARG A 60 9.42 0.37 7.86
C ARG A 60 9.19 -1.09 8.24
N ILE A 61 9.76 -1.54 9.36
CA ILE A 61 9.59 -2.91 9.85
C ILE A 61 8.12 -3.18 10.24
N LEU A 62 7.51 -2.27 11.00
CA LEU A 62 6.12 -2.41 11.43
C LEU A 62 5.14 -2.38 10.25
N LEU A 63 5.29 -1.41 9.35
CA LEU A 63 4.43 -1.29 8.18
C LEU A 63 4.58 -2.52 7.27
N GLY A 64 5.80 -3.02 7.06
CA GLY A 64 6.05 -4.24 6.28
C GLY A 64 5.41 -5.48 6.91
N GLY A 65 5.45 -5.62 8.24
CA GLY A 65 4.77 -6.72 8.95
C GLY A 65 3.24 -6.66 8.83
N ILE A 66 2.66 -5.44 8.92
CA ILE A 66 1.22 -5.23 8.75
C ILE A 66 0.80 -5.58 7.31
N GLU A 67 1.57 -5.12 6.32
CA GLU A 67 1.32 -5.41 4.91
C GLU A 67 1.42 -6.90 4.62
N LEU A 68 2.44 -7.57 5.16
CA LEU A 68 2.61 -9.02 5.01
C LEU A 68 1.41 -9.80 5.54
N MET A 69 0.96 -9.49 6.76
CA MET A 69 -0.22 -10.16 7.34
C MET A 69 -1.49 -9.89 6.53
N HIS A 70 -1.61 -8.69 5.94
CA HIS A 70 -2.73 -8.34 5.09
C HIS A 70 -2.72 -9.10 3.76
N MET A 71 -1.55 -9.34 3.18
CA MET A 71 -1.37 -10.17 1.98
C MET A 71 -1.74 -11.64 2.24
N ILE A 72 -1.30 -12.18 3.37
CA ILE A 72 -1.66 -13.54 3.83
C ILE A 72 -3.18 -13.65 3.99
N ALA A 73 -3.80 -12.70 4.71
CA ALA A 73 -5.25 -12.70 4.94
C ALA A 73 -6.08 -12.58 3.65
N LYS A 74 -5.55 -11.91 2.62
CA LYS A 74 -6.18 -11.79 1.30
C LYS A 74 -5.92 -12.96 0.35
N GLY A 75 -5.05 -13.90 0.72
CA GLY A 75 -4.60 -14.97 -0.18
C GLY A 75 -3.78 -14.45 -1.37
N GLN A 76 -3.11 -13.30 -1.21
CA GLN A 76 -2.23 -12.72 -2.25
C GLN A 76 -0.85 -13.39 -2.29
N MET A 77 -0.55 -14.26 -1.32
CA MET A 77 0.67 -15.04 -1.28
C MET A 77 0.65 -16.11 -2.39
N LYS A 78 1.73 -16.21 -3.16
CA LYS A 78 1.92 -17.30 -4.11
C LYS A 78 2.25 -18.58 -3.33
N CYS A 79 1.24 -19.39 -3.03
CA CYS A 79 1.47 -20.72 -2.49
C CYS A 79 1.91 -21.66 -3.64
N PRO A 80 3.09 -22.31 -3.55
CA PRO A 80 3.57 -23.17 -4.63
C PRO A 80 2.70 -24.41 -4.85
N ASP A 81 1.91 -24.84 -3.85
CA ASP A 81 1.40 -26.23 -3.83
C ASP A 81 -0.13 -26.39 -3.87
N GLY A 82 -0.91 -25.32 -4.09
CA GLY A 82 -2.38 -25.41 -4.21
C GLY A 82 -3.13 -25.91 -2.96
N SER A 83 -2.44 -26.32 -1.90
CA SER A 83 -3.00 -26.66 -0.60
C SER A 83 -3.33 -25.40 0.18
N ALA A 84 -4.53 -25.34 0.77
CA ALA A 84 -4.96 -24.28 1.67
C ALA A 84 -4.11 -24.32 2.96
N THR A 85 -2.96 -23.67 2.94
CA THR A 85 -2.10 -23.47 4.12
C THR A 85 -2.73 -22.42 5.02
N SER A 86 -2.66 -22.63 6.33
CA SER A 86 -3.14 -21.66 7.30
C SER A 86 -2.31 -20.37 7.25
N ALA A 87 -2.87 -19.26 7.73
CA ALA A 87 -2.13 -17.99 7.81
C ALA A 87 -0.83 -18.11 8.63
N ALA A 88 -0.83 -18.96 9.66
CA ALA A 88 0.35 -19.22 10.48
C ALA A 88 1.42 -20.00 9.69
N GLU A 89 1.03 -21.05 8.97
CA GLU A 89 1.94 -21.82 8.13
C GLU A 89 2.57 -20.96 7.03
N GLN A 90 1.77 -20.12 6.37
CA GLN A 90 2.27 -19.16 5.37
C GLN A 90 3.23 -18.13 5.97
N PHE A 91 3.03 -17.73 7.23
CA PHE A 91 3.95 -16.83 7.90
C PHE A 91 5.26 -17.52 8.25
N TYR A 92 5.20 -18.73 8.82
CA TYR A 92 6.40 -19.49 9.19
C TYR A 92 7.24 -19.91 7.99
N SER A 93 6.63 -20.19 6.83
CA SER A 93 7.37 -20.55 5.62
C SER A 93 8.25 -19.43 5.07
N LEU A 94 7.98 -18.17 5.44
CA LEU A 94 8.80 -17.02 5.04
C LEU A 94 10.06 -16.84 5.90
N ALA A 95 10.11 -17.51 7.05
CA ALA A 95 11.23 -17.47 7.97
C ALA A 95 12.15 -18.71 7.86
N ALA A 96 11.74 -19.69 7.05
CA ALA A 96 12.44 -20.96 6.82
C ALA A 96 13.64 -20.82 5.88
#